data_AF-A0A926BI25-F1
#
_entry.id   AF-A0A926BI25-F1
#
_cell.length_a   1.000
_cell.length_b   1.000
_cell.length_c   1.000
_cell.angle_alpha   90.00
_cell.angle_beta   90.00
_cell.angle_gamma   90.00
#
_symmetry.space_group_name_H-M   'P 1'
#
loop_
_entity.id
_entity.type
_entity.pdbx_description
1 polymer ?
#
loop_
_entity_poly.entity_id
_entity_poly.type
_entity_poly.pdbx_seq_one_letter_code
_entity_poly.pdbx_strand_id
1 'polypeptide(L)'
;MNFWQKLLGETQSAGQPVEDEFDPTLLLEQAQREMQEMHARNRDVAVRAITEKNNLEQMVKDLERKISLLRAKAQLAEERGDGDLAEQLRQEATSYDAVLVETTASWEKAKATTEQVKATIKSEEERIRQKTTEAMLLKTQWNTMQLQRSLFASLIEVNTGAAQNVPASERAVRHAMNRRYVRQAMVQRDNLRQMQADTEKRVNTLRENSKQARTRDNDDLENALLRELEQYEAMLVQTRDAAHQAEDVTERAIALLKDEEESLRAQGFDPIAVSDEQIALYEARTALADAESTRDTRHRKERGNMILIALLIVLAVIALVVALL
;
A
#
# COMPACT_ATOMS: atom_id res chain seq x y z
N MET A 1 -0.40 13.84 -15.22
CA MET A 1 -0.17 12.46 -15.72
C MET A 1 0.30 11.66 -14.52
N ASN A 2 -0.51 10.70 -14.04
CA ASN A 2 -0.23 10.00 -12.79
C ASN A 2 0.96 9.04 -12.98
N PHE A 3 1.84 8.94 -11.99
CA PHE A 3 2.94 7.96 -11.93
C PHE A 3 2.47 6.54 -12.29
N TRP A 4 1.25 6.18 -11.87
CA TRP A 4 0.52 4.97 -12.23
C TRP A 4 0.32 4.75 -13.74
N GLN A 5 0.03 5.79 -14.53
CA GLN A 5 -0.10 5.68 -15.99
C GLN A 5 1.26 5.54 -16.68
N LYS A 6 2.32 6.10 -16.10
CA LYS A 6 3.68 5.98 -16.63
C LYS A 6 4.22 4.56 -16.39
N LEU A 7 4.00 4.02 -15.19
CA LEU A 7 4.40 2.66 -14.81
C LEU A 7 3.65 1.56 -15.59
N LEU A 8 2.35 1.74 -15.82
CA LEU A 8 1.56 0.81 -16.64
C LEU A 8 1.79 0.99 -18.15
N GLY A 9 2.23 2.17 -18.59
CA GLY A 9 2.55 2.44 -19.99
C GLY A 9 3.95 1.97 -20.42
N GLU A 10 4.94 2.02 -19.54
CA GLU A 10 6.32 1.60 -19.83
C GLU A 10 6.54 0.08 -19.73
N THR A 11 5.61 -0.67 -19.13
CA THR A 11 5.69 -2.14 -19.01
C THR A 11 5.34 -2.91 -20.29
N GLN A 12 4.84 -2.25 -21.34
CA GLN A 12 4.53 -2.91 -22.62
C GLN A 12 5.65 -2.85 -23.67
N SER A 13 6.72 -2.06 -23.47
CA SER A 13 7.68 -1.76 -24.56
C SER A 13 9.10 -2.32 -24.41
N ALA A 14 9.45 -3.03 -23.34
CA ALA A 14 10.78 -3.61 -23.21
C ALA A 14 10.76 -5.02 -22.59
N GLY A 15 11.11 -6.02 -23.40
CA GLY A 15 11.31 -7.41 -22.98
C GLY A 15 12.57 -7.60 -22.14
N GLN A 16 12.69 -6.92 -21.01
CA GLN A 16 13.65 -7.22 -19.96
C GLN A 16 12.94 -7.88 -18.76
N PRO A 17 13.57 -8.86 -18.09
CA PRO A 17 13.01 -9.47 -16.90
C PRO A 17 12.89 -8.40 -15.81
N VAL A 18 11.65 -8.09 -15.42
CA VAL A 18 11.33 -7.17 -14.33
C VAL A 18 11.67 -7.87 -13.02
N GLU A 19 12.91 -7.77 -12.57
CA GLU A 19 13.32 -8.39 -11.30
C GLU A 19 13.53 -7.44 -10.11
N ASP A 20 13.65 -6.12 -10.25
CA ASP A 20 14.04 -5.31 -9.07
C ASP A 20 13.32 -3.97 -8.78
N GLU A 21 12.43 -3.44 -9.61
CA GLU A 21 12.04 -2.01 -9.45
C GLU A 21 10.69 -1.71 -8.79
N PHE A 22 9.98 -2.73 -8.28
CA PHE A 22 8.77 -2.52 -7.48
C PHE A 22 8.99 -2.95 -6.02
N ASP A 23 9.28 -1.98 -5.15
CA ASP A 23 9.31 -2.18 -3.70
C ASP A 23 8.01 -1.64 -3.06
N PRO A 24 7.06 -2.51 -2.70
CA PRO A 24 5.83 -2.12 -2.01
C PRO A 24 6.07 -1.41 -0.67
N THR A 25 7.26 -1.58 -0.09
CA THR A 25 7.67 -0.93 1.17
C THR A 25 7.83 0.57 0.96
N LEU A 26 8.44 0.99 -0.15
CA LEU A 26 8.55 2.41 -0.51
C LEU A 26 7.16 3.05 -0.71
N LEU A 27 6.21 2.32 -1.30
CA LEU A 27 4.84 2.79 -1.47
C LEU A 27 4.12 2.99 -0.12
N LEU A 28 4.32 2.06 0.81
CA LEU A 28 3.75 2.16 2.16
C LEU A 28 4.35 3.35 2.92
N GLU A 29 5.67 3.52 2.87
CA GLU A 29 6.35 4.66 3.49
C GLU A 29 5.93 6.00 2.89
N GLN A 30 5.73 6.04 1.56
CA GLN A 30 5.23 7.23 0.88
C GLN A 30 3.79 7.53 1.31
N ALA A 31 2.91 6.53 1.37
CA ALA A 31 1.54 6.71 1.84
C ALA A 31 1.49 7.22 3.29
N GLN A 32 2.36 6.70 4.17
CA GLN A 32 2.49 7.16 5.56
C GLN A 32 2.98 8.61 5.66
N ARG A 33 3.98 8.99 4.85
CA ARG A 33 4.46 10.38 4.79
C ARG A 33 3.39 11.32 4.26
N GLU A 34 2.72 10.96 3.17
CA GLU A 34 1.59 11.72 2.62
C GLU A 34 0.49 11.92 3.67
N MET A 35 0.18 10.88 4.46
CA MET A 35 -0.79 10.94 5.55
C MET A 35 -0.38 11.93 6.64
N GLN A 36 0.87 11.89 7.10
CA GLN A 36 1.37 12.77 8.15
C GLN A 36 1.39 14.24 7.71
N GLU A 37 1.88 14.51 6.50
CA GLU A 37 1.89 15.86 5.94
C GLU A 37 0.48 16.40 5.76
N MET A 38 -0.45 15.57 5.27
CA MET A 38 -1.85 15.94 5.12
C MET A 38 -2.47 16.28 6.47
N HIS A 39 -2.28 15.45 7.51
CA HIS A 39 -2.82 15.73 8.84
C HIS A 39 -2.28 17.04 9.42
N ALA A 40 -1.01 17.35 9.20
CA ALA A 40 -0.42 18.61 9.64
C ALA A 40 -1.09 19.82 8.93
N ARG A 41 -1.19 19.77 7.60
CA ARG A 41 -1.83 20.84 6.80
C ARG A 41 -3.30 21.01 7.15
N ASN A 42 -4.03 19.90 7.30
CA ASN A 42 -5.46 19.91 7.60
C ASN A 42 -5.74 20.41 9.02
N ARG A 43 -4.86 20.11 9.97
CA ARG A 43 -4.92 20.69 11.32
C ARG A 43 -4.76 22.21 11.27
N ASP A 44 -3.78 22.72 10.54
CA ASP A 44 -3.55 24.16 10.44
C ASP A 44 -4.73 24.90 9.80
N VAL A 45 -5.29 24.35 8.71
CA VAL A 45 -6.46 24.91 8.04
C VAL A 45 -7.70 24.86 8.93
N ALA A 46 -7.95 23.73 9.60
CA ALA A 46 -9.07 23.56 10.52
C ALA A 46 -8.98 24.51 11.72
N VAL A 47 -7.80 24.64 12.33
CA VAL A 47 -7.57 25.56 13.46
C VAL A 47 -7.86 26.99 13.03
N ARG A 48 -7.34 27.44 11.88
CA ARG A 48 -7.61 28.80 11.37
C ARG A 48 -9.10 29.05 11.16
N ALA A 49 -9.79 28.14 10.49
CA ALA A 49 -11.24 28.27 10.23
C ALA A 49 -12.07 28.28 11.53
N ILE A 50 -11.74 27.41 12.49
CA ILE A 50 -12.41 27.35 13.80
C ILE A 50 -12.13 28.62 14.60
N THR A 51 -10.89 29.11 14.61
CA THR A 51 -10.53 30.35 15.32
C THR A 51 -11.26 31.55 14.74
N GLU A 52 -11.33 31.68 13.41
CA GLU A 52 -12.08 32.76 12.75
C GLU A 52 -13.57 32.70 13.13
N LYS A 53 -14.18 31.52 13.03
CA LYS A 53 -15.58 31.30 13.42
C LYS A 53 -15.82 31.67 14.90
N ASN A 54 -14.95 31.22 15.81
CA ASN A 54 -15.10 31.48 17.25
C ASN A 54 -14.93 32.97 17.59
N ASN A 55 -13.99 33.66 16.93
CA ASN A 55 -13.80 35.10 17.12
C ASN A 55 -15.04 35.89 16.68
N LEU A 56 -15.59 35.55 15.51
CA LEU A 56 -16.81 36.19 15.00
C LEU A 56 -18.03 35.86 15.88
N GLU A 57 -18.15 34.62 16.36
CA GLU A 57 -19.20 34.22 17.30
C GLU A 57 -19.15 35.04 18.59
N GLN A 58 -17.95 35.28 19.11
CA GLN A 58 -17.76 36.11 20.31
C GLN A 58 -18.14 37.57 20.04
N MET A 59 -17.73 38.13 18.89
CA MET A 59 -18.11 39.49 18.49
C MET A 59 -19.63 39.67 18.36
N VAL A 60 -20.32 38.69 17.75
CA VAL A 60 -21.79 38.67 17.66
C VAL A 60 -22.41 38.74 19.06
N LYS A 61 -22.00 37.86 19.98
CA LYS A 61 -22.50 37.83 21.36
C LYS A 61 -22.25 39.13 22.11
N ASP A 62 -21.09 39.76 21.91
CA ASP A 62 -20.74 41.00 22.58
C ASP A 62 -21.56 42.19 22.05
N LEU A 63 -21.81 42.23 20.73
CA LEU A 63 -22.69 43.22 20.10
C LEU A 63 -24.15 43.05 20.57
N GLU A 64 -24.68 41.84 20.59
CA GLU A 64 -26.03 41.54 21.10
C GLU A 64 -26.22 42.02 22.54
N ARG A 65 -25.25 41.73 23.42
CA ARG A 65 -25.26 42.21 24.81
C ARG A 65 -25.23 43.73 24.88
N LYS A 66 -24.40 44.39 24.07
CA LYS A 66 -24.27 45.84 24.04
C LYS A 66 -25.55 46.52 23.59
N ILE A 67 -26.18 46.02 22.53
CA ILE A 67 -27.46 46.49 22.01
C ILE A 67 -28.55 46.34 23.08
N SER A 68 -28.63 45.16 23.72
CA SER A 68 -29.59 44.90 24.80
C SER A 68 -29.43 45.89 25.97
N LEU A 69 -28.19 46.15 26.40
CA LEU A 69 -27.88 47.11 27.45
C LEU A 69 -28.26 48.54 27.07
N LEU A 70 -27.96 48.98 25.84
CA LEU A 70 -28.31 50.32 25.37
C LEU A 70 -29.83 50.51 25.29
N ARG A 71 -30.56 49.52 24.77
CA ARG A 71 -32.03 49.55 24.73
C ARG A 71 -32.64 49.59 26.12
N ALA A 72 -32.14 48.79 27.07
CA ALA A 72 -32.60 48.82 28.46
C ALA A 72 -32.34 50.19 29.13
N LYS A 73 -31.18 50.81 28.86
CA LYS A 73 -30.88 52.16 29.36
C LYS A 73 -31.75 53.23 28.72
N ALA A 74 -32.04 53.13 27.42
CA ALA A 74 -32.93 54.05 26.74
C ALA A 74 -34.33 54.01 27.35
N GLN A 75 -34.87 52.81 27.60
CA GLN A 75 -36.16 52.63 28.27
C GLN A 75 -36.18 53.27 29.67
N LEU A 76 -35.12 53.06 30.47
CA LEU A 76 -35.01 53.67 31.79
C LEU A 76 -34.94 55.21 31.73
N ALA A 77 -34.29 55.77 30.70
CA ALA A 77 -34.24 57.22 30.49
C ALA A 77 -35.62 57.78 30.12
N GLU A 78 -36.41 57.07 29.30
CA GLU A 78 -37.81 57.43 29.01
C GLU A 78 -38.68 57.43 30.27
N GLU A 79 -38.56 56.38 31.09
CA GLU A 79 -39.30 56.27 32.36
C GLU A 79 -38.96 57.42 33.33
N ARG A 80 -37.75 57.97 33.23
CA ARG A 80 -37.28 59.13 34.02
C ARG A 80 -37.65 60.49 33.41
N GLY A 81 -38.18 60.51 32.18
CA GLY A 81 -38.53 61.73 31.46
C GLY A 81 -37.39 62.36 30.66
N ASP A 82 -36.23 61.72 30.58
CA ASP A 82 -35.05 62.19 29.83
C ASP A 82 -35.12 61.73 28.36
N GLY A 83 -36.03 62.31 27.59
CA GLY A 83 -36.29 61.92 26.19
C GLY A 83 -35.10 62.07 25.24
N ASP A 84 -34.29 63.13 25.41
CA ASP A 84 -33.12 63.38 24.57
C ASP A 84 -32.04 62.31 24.77
N LEU A 85 -31.83 61.89 26.02
CA LEU A 85 -30.89 60.82 26.36
C LEU A 85 -31.38 59.48 25.82
N ALA A 86 -32.68 59.20 25.92
CA ALA A 86 -33.27 58.00 25.37
C ALA A 86 -33.06 57.91 23.85
N GLU A 87 -33.30 59.00 23.11
CA GLU A 87 -33.12 59.04 21.66
C GLU A 87 -31.64 58.83 21.27
N GLN A 88 -30.70 59.46 21.98
CA GLN A 88 -29.27 59.23 21.76
C GLN A 88 -28.88 57.76 21.95
N LEU A 89 -29.35 57.12 23.02
CA LEU A 89 -29.08 55.71 23.31
C LEU A 89 -29.73 54.78 22.28
N ARG A 90 -30.92 55.12 21.76
CA ARG A 90 -31.56 54.36 20.67
C ARG A 90 -30.76 54.47 19.37
N GLN A 91 -30.32 55.67 18.99
CA GLN A 91 -29.48 55.85 17.81
C GLN A 91 -28.16 55.10 17.91
N GLU A 92 -27.52 55.12 19.08
CA GLU A 92 -26.31 54.33 19.32
C GLU A 92 -26.60 52.83 19.19
N ALA A 93 -27.71 52.33 19.76
CA ALA A 93 -28.12 50.94 19.61
C ALA A 93 -28.37 50.56 18.14
N THR A 94 -29.02 51.42 17.35
CA THR A 94 -29.23 51.22 15.91
C THR A 94 -27.91 51.17 15.14
N SER A 95 -26.91 51.97 15.53
CA SER A 95 -25.58 51.91 14.91
C SER A 95 -24.90 50.56 15.16
N TYR A 96 -25.02 49.99 16.37
CA TYR A 96 -24.51 48.65 16.66
C TYR A 96 -25.32 47.53 16.00
N ASP A 97 -26.64 47.69 15.80
CA ASP A 97 -27.47 46.74 15.04
C ASP A 97 -26.94 46.57 13.60
N ALA A 98 -26.56 47.66 12.94
CA ALA A 98 -26.00 47.59 11.59
C ALA A 98 -24.70 46.76 11.55
N VAL A 99 -23.81 46.97 12.53
CA VAL A 99 -22.58 46.21 12.69
C VAL A 99 -22.86 44.75 13.04
N LEU A 100 -23.88 44.48 13.86
CA LEU A 100 -24.31 43.12 14.20
C LEU A 100 -24.78 42.35 12.96
N VAL A 101 -25.55 42.98 12.07
CA VAL A 101 -25.99 42.34 10.81
C VAL A 101 -24.80 41.92 9.95
N GLU A 102 -23.83 42.81 9.74
CA GLU A 102 -22.63 42.52 8.96
C GLU A 102 -21.75 41.42 9.61
N THR A 103 -21.57 41.50 10.93
CA THR A 103 -20.77 40.52 11.68
C THR A 103 -21.45 39.14 11.68
N THR A 104 -22.78 39.09 11.78
CA THR A 104 -23.55 37.84 11.73
C THR A 104 -23.46 37.18 10.35
N ALA A 105 -23.53 37.97 9.27
CA ALA A 105 -23.33 37.46 7.92
C ALA A 105 -21.91 36.87 7.74
N SER A 106 -20.90 37.55 8.30
CA SER A 106 -19.51 37.06 8.30
C SER A 106 -19.35 35.78 9.12
N TRP A 107 -20.01 35.68 10.28
CA TRP A 107 -20.02 34.48 11.11
C TRP A 107 -20.66 33.29 10.42
N GLU A 108 -21.83 33.45 9.77
CA GLU A 108 -22.47 32.36 9.02
C GLU A 108 -21.59 31.89 7.85
N LYS A 109 -20.89 32.81 7.17
CA LYS A 109 -19.90 32.45 6.15
C LYS A 109 -18.75 31.63 6.74
N ALA A 110 -18.16 32.05 7.86
CA ALA A 110 -17.06 31.34 8.52
C ALA A 110 -17.50 29.95 9.03
N LYS A 111 -18.75 29.83 9.51
CA LYS A 111 -19.37 28.56 9.89
C LYS A 111 -19.53 27.63 8.68
N ALA A 112 -20.03 28.12 7.56
CA ALA A 112 -20.11 27.36 6.32
C ALA A 112 -18.72 26.90 5.84
N THR A 113 -17.71 27.77 5.90
CA THR A 113 -16.32 27.42 5.59
C THR A 113 -15.78 26.33 6.53
N THR A 114 -16.11 26.39 7.82
CA THR A 114 -15.69 25.34 8.78
C THR A 114 -16.27 23.97 8.42
N GLU A 115 -17.55 23.91 8.05
CA GLU A 115 -18.19 22.66 7.61
C GLU A 115 -17.62 22.15 6.28
N GLN A 116 -17.32 23.06 5.35
CA GLN A 116 -16.63 22.69 4.10
C GLN A 116 -15.23 22.11 4.37
N VAL A 117 -14.44 22.75 5.24
CA VAL A 117 -13.11 22.26 5.64
C VAL A 117 -13.22 20.86 6.26
N LYS A 118 -14.18 20.63 7.16
CA LYS A 118 -14.43 19.29 7.73
C LYS A 118 -14.72 18.24 6.66
N ALA A 119 -15.58 18.58 5.69
CA ALA A 119 -15.93 17.67 4.60
C ALA A 119 -14.71 17.34 3.71
N THR A 120 -13.89 18.35 3.37
CA THR A 120 -12.65 18.16 2.61
C THR A 120 -11.67 17.27 3.36
N ILE A 121 -11.42 17.53 4.65
CA ILE A 121 -10.52 16.73 5.48
C ILE A 121 -10.98 15.27 5.50
N LYS A 122 -12.30 15.03 5.71
CA LYS A 122 -12.86 13.67 5.71
C LYS A 122 -12.64 12.94 4.38
N SER A 123 -12.80 13.64 3.25
CA SER A 123 -12.59 13.05 1.92
C SER A 123 -11.11 12.74 1.64
N GLU A 124 -10.19 13.58 2.12
CA GLU A 124 -8.76 13.38 1.95
C GLU A 124 -8.23 12.25 2.83
N GLU A 125 -8.71 12.17 4.07
CA GLU A 125 -8.42 11.07 4.99
C GLU A 125 -8.85 9.73 4.40
N GLU A 126 -10.07 9.64 3.88
CA GLU A 126 -10.59 8.41 3.27
C GLU A 126 -9.72 7.97 2.08
N ARG A 127 -9.33 8.91 1.21
CA ARG A 127 -8.47 8.63 0.06
C ARG A 127 -7.10 8.08 0.46
N ILE A 128 -6.49 8.63 1.52
CA ILE A 128 -5.18 8.17 1.99
C ILE A 128 -5.28 6.82 2.69
N ARG A 129 -6.36 6.57 3.43
CA ARG A 129 -6.65 5.25 4.01
C ARG A 129 -6.73 4.18 2.92
N GLN A 130 -7.48 4.43 1.86
CA GLN A 130 -7.58 3.52 0.70
C GLN A 130 -6.22 3.24 0.06
N LYS A 131 -5.40 4.26 -0.18
CA LYS A 131 -4.03 4.06 -0.68
C LYS A 131 -3.16 3.21 0.25
N THR A 132 -3.32 3.41 1.55
CA THR A 132 -2.53 2.70 2.57
C THR A 132 -2.92 1.22 2.62
N THR A 133 -4.22 0.90 2.56
CA THR A 133 -4.70 -0.48 2.50
C THR A 133 -4.30 -1.16 1.19
N GLU A 134 -4.40 -0.46 0.06
CA GLU A 134 -3.90 -0.95 -1.24
C GLU A 134 -2.39 -1.25 -1.20
N ALA A 135 -1.57 -0.35 -0.64
CA ALA A 135 -0.13 -0.55 -0.50
C ALA A 135 0.20 -1.75 0.41
N MET A 136 -0.52 -1.93 1.52
CA MET A 136 -0.36 -3.09 2.39
C MET A 136 -0.75 -4.40 1.71
N LEU A 137 -1.83 -4.39 0.93
CA LEU A 137 -2.25 -5.55 0.13
C LEU A 137 -1.17 -5.94 -0.89
N LEU A 138 -0.65 -4.96 -1.63
CA LEU A 138 0.43 -5.17 -2.60
C LEU A 138 1.69 -5.72 -1.92
N LYS A 139 2.04 -5.23 -0.73
CA LYS A 139 3.14 -5.76 0.07
C LYS A 139 2.92 -7.23 0.44
N THR A 140 1.71 -7.58 0.87
CA THR A 140 1.36 -8.97 1.20
C THR A 140 1.48 -9.87 -0.03
N GLN A 141 0.90 -9.46 -1.16
CA GLN A 141 0.98 -10.19 -2.42
C GLN A 141 2.43 -10.37 -2.89
N TRP A 142 3.24 -9.32 -2.81
CA TRP A 142 4.65 -9.37 -3.19
C TRP A 142 5.45 -10.33 -2.31
N ASN A 143 5.28 -10.29 -0.98
CA ASN A 143 5.93 -11.23 -0.06
C ASN A 143 5.53 -12.68 -0.38
N THR A 144 4.25 -12.94 -0.64
CA THR A 144 3.76 -14.27 -1.04
C THR A 144 4.36 -14.72 -2.37
N MET A 145 4.45 -13.83 -3.38
CA MET A 145 5.07 -14.14 -4.67
C MET A 145 6.56 -14.44 -4.55
N GLN A 146 7.31 -13.65 -3.78
CA GLN A 146 8.73 -13.89 -3.50
C GLN A 146 8.95 -15.22 -2.80
N LEU A 147 8.10 -15.53 -1.81
CA LEU A 147 8.09 -16.81 -1.14
C LEU A 147 7.83 -17.95 -2.14
N GLN A 148 6.77 -17.86 -2.97
CA GLN A 148 6.48 -18.86 -4.00
C GLN A 148 7.67 -19.05 -4.96
N ARG A 149 8.32 -17.97 -5.43
CA ARG A 149 9.50 -18.06 -6.31
C ARG A 149 10.66 -18.80 -5.65
N SER A 150 11.06 -18.39 -4.44
CA SER A 150 12.15 -19.05 -3.72
C SER A 150 11.86 -20.53 -3.44
N LEU A 151 10.60 -20.87 -3.17
CA LEU A 151 10.15 -22.24 -2.93
C LEU A 151 10.10 -23.06 -4.23
N PHE A 152 9.55 -22.52 -5.32
CA PHE A 152 9.58 -23.19 -6.63
C PHE A 152 11.01 -23.45 -7.11
N ALA A 153 11.94 -22.50 -6.91
CA ALA A 153 13.36 -22.72 -7.19
C ALA A 153 13.90 -23.93 -6.40
N SER A 154 13.66 -23.96 -5.08
CA SER A 154 14.10 -25.08 -4.23
C SER A 154 13.44 -26.42 -4.61
N LEU A 155 12.15 -26.44 -4.95
CA LEU A 155 11.42 -27.67 -5.30
C LEU A 155 11.76 -28.18 -6.69
N ILE A 156 11.91 -27.32 -7.70
CA ILE A 156 12.33 -27.69 -9.06
C ILE A 156 13.74 -28.27 -9.00
N GLU A 157 14.62 -27.69 -8.18
CA GLU A 157 15.94 -28.25 -7.98
C GLU A 157 15.87 -29.60 -7.28
N VAL A 158 15.27 -29.72 -6.09
CA VAL A 158 15.15 -31.02 -5.41
C VAL A 158 14.54 -32.10 -6.32
N ASN A 159 13.53 -31.77 -7.15
CA ASN A 159 12.83 -32.73 -7.99
C ASN A 159 13.58 -33.13 -9.27
N THR A 160 14.34 -32.23 -9.90
CA THR A 160 15.20 -32.58 -11.05
C THR A 160 16.43 -33.40 -10.62
N GLY A 161 16.62 -33.62 -9.32
CA GLY A 161 17.60 -34.56 -8.73
C GLY A 161 17.15 -36.02 -8.70
N ALA A 162 15.90 -36.33 -9.06
CA ALA A 162 15.46 -37.70 -9.33
C ALA A 162 16.01 -38.26 -10.66
N ALA A 163 16.84 -37.49 -11.38
CA ALA A 163 17.66 -38.02 -12.45
C ALA A 163 18.76 -38.91 -11.83
N GLN A 164 18.61 -40.22 -11.98
CA GLN A 164 19.48 -41.29 -11.43
C GLN A 164 20.98 -41.19 -11.82
N ASN A 165 21.40 -40.15 -12.54
CA ASN A 165 22.73 -40.00 -13.15
C ASN A 165 23.55 -38.79 -12.64
N VAL A 166 23.06 -38.02 -11.65
CA VAL A 166 23.83 -36.87 -11.12
C VAL A 166 24.83 -37.34 -10.06
N PRO A 167 26.14 -37.03 -10.20
CA PRO A 167 27.16 -37.46 -9.24
C PRO A 167 26.89 -36.87 -7.84
N ALA A 168 27.24 -37.62 -6.80
CA ALA A 168 26.95 -37.25 -5.42
C ALA A 168 27.58 -35.91 -4.98
N SER A 169 28.74 -35.54 -5.54
CA SER A 169 29.38 -34.23 -5.31
C SER A 169 28.54 -33.06 -5.85
N GLU A 170 27.91 -33.22 -7.01
CA GLU A 170 27.04 -32.22 -7.60
C GLU A 170 25.72 -32.11 -6.84
N ARG A 171 25.17 -33.25 -6.39
CA ARG A 171 24.02 -33.27 -5.48
C ARG A 171 24.32 -32.57 -4.15
N ALA A 172 25.52 -32.69 -3.60
CA ALA A 172 25.92 -31.97 -2.39
C ALA A 172 25.97 -30.45 -2.59
N VAL A 173 26.49 -29.96 -3.72
CA VAL A 173 26.52 -28.52 -4.03
C VAL A 173 25.12 -27.96 -4.22
N ARG A 174 24.28 -28.71 -4.94
CA ARG A 174 22.87 -28.39 -5.11
C ARG A 174 22.09 -28.37 -3.80
N HIS A 175 22.30 -29.35 -2.95
CA HIS A 175 21.69 -29.38 -1.62
C HIS A 175 22.07 -28.13 -0.82
N ALA A 176 23.32 -27.67 -0.91
CA ALA A 176 23.76 -26.43 -0.28
C ALA A 176 23.06 -25.17 -0.85
N MET A 177 22.75 -25.13 -2.15
CA MET A 177 21.91 -24.10 -2.78
C MET A 177 20.47 -24.14 -2.31
N ASN A 178 19.84 -25.32 -2.34
CA ASN A 178 18.48 -25.51 -1.85
C ASN A 178 18.34 -25.06 -0.39
N ARG A 179 19.35 -25.30 0.45
CA ARG A 179 19.42 -24.77 1.82
C ARG A 179 19.49 -23.23 1.89
N ARG A 180 20.06 -22.55 0.89
CA ARG A 180 20.03 -21.07 0.81
C ARG A 180 18.62 -20.59 0.43
N TYR A 181 18.00 -21.19 -0.57
CA TYR A 181 16.63 -20.85 -0.97
C TYR A 181 15.62 -21.08 0.15
N VAL A 182 15.71 -22.20 0.86
CA VAL A 182 14.84 -22.48 2.01
C VAL A 182 15.09 -21.50 3.16
N ARG A 183 16.35 -21.11 3.42
CA ARG A 183 16.64 -20.04 4.40
C ARG A 183 16.00 -18.70 3.99
N GLN A 184 16.07 -18.33 2.72
CA GLN A 184 15.40 -17.13 2.22
C GLN A 184 13.87 -17.22 2.37
N ALA A 185 13.29 -18.38 2.04
CA ALA A 185 11.86 -18.63 2.21
C ALA A 185 11.43 -18.56 3.68
N MET A 186 12.26 -19.04 4.62
CA MET A 186 12.01 -18.91 6.07
C MET A 186 11.98 -17.45 6.51
N VAL A 187 12.93 -16.62 6.03
CA VAL A 187 12.92 -15.18 6.32
C VAL A 187 11.63 -14.52 5.81
N GLN A 188 11.19 -14.87 4.59
CA GLN A 188 9.95 -14.31 4.04
C GLN A 188 8.70 -14.78 4.79
N ARG A 189 8.64 -16.05 5.20
CA ARG A 189 7.60 -16.57 6.09
C ARG A 189 7.57 -15.80 7.42
N ASP A 190 8.73 -15.55 8.01
CA ASP A 190 8.83 -14.85 9.30
C ASP A 190 8.39 -13.38 9.17
N ASN A 191 8.71 -12.72 8.05
CA ASN A 191 8.19 -11.39 7.71
C ASN A 191 6.65 -11.38 7.60
N LEU A 192 6.06 -12.40 6.96
CA LEU A 192 4.59 -12.55 6.86
C LEU A 192 3.96 -12.76 8.24
N ARG A 193 4.58 -13.58 9.11
CA ARG A 193 4.13 -13.77 10.50
C ARG A 193 4.20 -12.49 11.31
N GLN A 194 5.26 -11.72 11.17
CA GLN A 194 5.39 -10.43 11.84
C GLN A 194 4.27 -9.47 11.38
N MET A 195 4.02 -9.40 10.08
CA MET A 195 2.95 -8.58 9.52
C MET A 195 1.56 -9.02 10.01
N GLN A 196 1.31 -10.34 10.12
CA GLN A 196 0.10 -10.87 10.73
C GLN A 196 -0.05 -10.40 12.18
N ALA A 197 1.02 -10.51 13.00
CA ALA A 197 0.99 -10.10 14.40
C ALA A 197 0.75 -8.59 14.56
N ASP A 198 1.38 -7.77 13.72
CA ASP A 198 1.18 -6.32 13.71
C ASP A 198 -0.26 -5.94 13.30
N THR A 199 -0.81 -6.66 12.31
CA THR A 199 -2.20 -6.49 11.87
C THR A 199 -3.19 -6.87 12.98
N GLU A 200 -2.95 -7.99 13.67
CA GLU A 200 -3.77 -8.44 14.78
C GLU A 200 -3.73 -7.44 15.95
N LYS A 201 -2.55 -6.92 16.27
CA LYS A 201 -2.39 -5.85 17.27
C LYS A 201 -3.18 -4.60 16.89
N ARG A 202 -3.17 -4.22 15.61
CA ARG A 202 -3.95 -3.08 15.11
C ARG A 202 -5.45 -3.32 15.24
N VAL A 203 -5.95 -4.48 14.82
CA VAL A 203 -7.37 -4.87 14.99
C VAL A 203 -7.80 -4.79 16.46
N ASN A 204 -6.99 -5.33 17.38
CA ASN A 204 -7.29 -5.29 18.80
C ASN A 204 -7.32 -3.86 19.36
N THR A 205 -6.40 -3.00 18.92
CA THR A 205 -6.39 -1.59 19.30
C THR A 205 -7.62 -0.86 18.77
N LEU A 206 -8.03 -1.12 17.53
CA LEU A 206 -9.23 -0.52 16.94
C LEU A 206 -10.51 -0.98 17.64
N ARG A 207 -10.61 -2.27 18.00
CA ARG A 207 -11.72 -2.81 18.81
C ARG A 207 -11.85 -2.09 20.14
N GLU A 208 -10.72 -1.89 20.83
CA GLU A 208 -10.71 -1.21 22.12
C GLU A 208 -11.07 0.28 21.97
N ASN A 209 -10.48 0.97 21.00
CA ASN A 209 -10.79 2.37 20.73
C ASN A 209 -12.27 2.57 20.35
N SER A 210 -12.84 1.64 19.57
CA SER A 210 -14.26 1.67 19.20
C SER A 210 -15.16 1.54 20.42
N LYS A 211 -14.84 0.62 21.34
CA LYS A 211 -15.55 0.51 22.63
C LYS A 211 -15.44 1.79 23.45
N GLN A 212 -14.28 2.43 23.48
CA GLN A 212 -14.09 3.70 24.19
C GLN A 212 -14.84 4.87 23.53
N ALA A 213 -14.98 4.87 22.20
CA ALA A 213 -15.79 5.86 21.49
C ALA A 213 -17.27 5.70 21.86
N ARG A 214 -17.76 4.44 21.91
CA ARG A 214 -19.11 4.12 22.33
C ARG A 214 -19.43 4.54 23.75
N THR A 215 -18.51 4.32 24.70
CA THR A 215 -18.71 4.75 26.09
C THR A 215 -18.70 6.27 26.26
N ARG A 216 -18.14 7.00 25.29
CA ARG A 216 -18.12 8.47 25.24
C ARG A 216 -19.27 9.05 24.42
N ASP A 217 -20.19 8.22 23.93
CA ASP A 217 -21.31 8.64 23.08
C ASP A 217 -20.85 9.40 21.82
N ASN A 218 -19.71 8.97 21.26
CA ASN A 218 -19.12 9.58 20.07
C ASN A 218 -19.31 8.66 18.85
N ASP A 219 -20.54 8.64 18.34
CA ASP A 219 -20.97 7.78 17.23
C ASP A 219 -20.15 7.99 15.96
N ASP A 220 -19.74 9.23 15.67
CA ASP A 220 -18.93 9.54 14.49
C ASP A 220 -17.55 8.86 14.55
N LEU A 221 -16.92 8.90 15.72
CA LEU A 221 -15.64 8.24 15.96
C LEU A 221 -15.79 6.72 15.98
N GLU A 222 -16.84 6.19 16.61
CA GLU A 222 -17.12 4.76 16.62
C GLU A 222 -17.28 4.22 15.20
N ASN A 223 -18.13 4.86 14.39
CA ASN A 223 -18.36 4.47 13.00
C ASN A 223 -17.08 4.53 12.15
N ALA A 224 -16.23 5.55 12.35
CA ALA A 224 -14.95 5.66 11.66
C ALA A 224 -13.98 4.53 12.04
N LEU A 225 -13.93 4.16 13.32
CA LEU A 225 -13.10 3.08 13.82
C LEU A 225 -13.61 1.70 13.37
N LEU A 226 -14.92 1.50 13.29
CA LEU A 226 -15.53 0.25 12.80
C LEU A 226 -15.22 0.01 11.32
N ARG A 227 -15.26 1.05 10.48
CA ARG A 227 -14.86 0.93 9.06
C ARG A 227 -13.39 0.57 8.91
N GLU A 228 -12.52 1.20 9.71
CA GLU A 228 -11.09 0.87 9.70
C GLU A 228 -10.88 -0.57 10.18
N LEU A 229 -11.59 -0.99 11.23
CA LEU A 229 -11.55 -2.34 11.76
C LEU A 229 -11.95 -3.39 10.71
N GLU A 230 -13.02 -3.16 9.94
CA GLU A 230 -13.45 -4.06 8.87
C GLU A 230 -12.34 -4.27 7.82
N GLN A 231 -11.64 -3.20 7.44
CA GLN A 231 -10.52 -3.25 6.49
C GLN A 231 -9.34 -4.07 7.05
N TYR A 232 -8.95 -3.81 8.31
CA TYR A 232 -7.85 -4.55 8.94
C TYR A 232 -8.21 -6.00 9.26
N GLU A 233 -9.48 -6.31 9.53
CA GLU A 233 -9.95 -7.68 9.70
C GLU A 233 -9.89 -8.46 8.38
N ALA A 234 -10.31 -7.86 7.27
CA ALA A 234 -10.15 -8.47 5.95
C ALA A 234 -8.68 -8.72 5.60
N MET A 235 -7.80 -7.77 5.91
CA MET A 235 -6.36 -7.92 5.73
C MET A 235 -5.77 -8.98 6.65
N LEU A 236 -6.24 -9.09 7.90
CA LEU A 236 -5.80 -10.12 8.84
C LEU A 236 -6.09 -11.52 8.31
N VAL A 237 -7.26 -11.74 7.71
CA VAL A 237 -7.60 -13.02 7.09
C VAL A 237 -6.62 -13.35 5.96
N GLN A 238 -6.38 -12.41 5.05
CA GLN A 238 -5.47 -12.63 3.92
C GLN A 238 -4.02 -12.87 4.35
N THR A 239 -3.52 -12.09 5.31
CA THR A 239 -2.16 -12.22 5.83
C THR A 239 -1.98 -13.53 6.61
N ARG A 240 -3.01 -13.96 7.34
CA ARG A 240 -3.03 -15.26 8.02
C ARG A 240 -3.02 -16.43 7.03
N ASP A 241 -3.84 -16.38 5.99
CA ASP A 241 -3.87 -17.42 4.96
C ASP A 241 -2.52 -17.52 4.24
N ALA A 242 -1.93 -16.37 3.90
CA ALA A 242 -0.60 -16.30 3.30
C ALA A 242 0.50 -16.85 4.24
N ALA A 243 0.45 -16.51 5.53
CA ALA A 243 1.39 -17.00 6.53
C ALA A 243 1.28 -18.53 6.73
N HIS A 244 0.06 -19.08 6.77
CA HIS A 244 -0.16 -20.52 6.85
C HIS A 244 0.35 -21.25 5.60
N GLN A 245 0.04 -20.74 4.40
CA GLN A 245 0.58 -21.32 3.17
C GLN A 245 2.12 -21.27 3.15
N ALA A 246 2.70 -20.17 3.62
CA ALA A 246 4.15 -20.04 3.73
C ALA A 246 4.74 -21.06 4.70
N GLU A 247 4.11 -21.26 5.86
CA GLU A 247 4.51 -22.27 6.83
C GLU A 247 4.48 -23.67 6.23
N ASP A 248 3.33 -24.11 5.70
CA ASP A 248 3.16 -25.44 5.10
C ASP A 248 4.22 -25.74 4.04
N VAL A 249 4.51 -24.79 3.15
CA VAL A 249 5.46 -25.03 2.06
C VAL A 249 6.91 -24.98 2.55
N THR A 250 7.26 -24.08 3.48
CA THR A 250 8.59 -24.08 4.08
C THR A 250 8.86 -25.37 4.86
N GLU A 251 7.88 -25.89 5.60
CA GLU A 251 8.01 -27.16 6.32
C GLU A 251 8.23 -28.35 5.38
N ARG A 252 7.47 -28.42 4.27
CA ARG A 252 7.69 -29.44 3.24
C ARG A 252 9.08 -29.34 2.63
N ALA A 253 9.56 -28.14 2.31
CA ALA A 253 10.89 -27.95 1.75
C ALA A 253 11.99 -28.35 2.73
N ILE A 254 11.84 -28.01 4.02
CA ILE A 254 12.75 -28.44 5.09
C ILE A 254 12.79 -29.97 5.21
N ALA A 255 11.63 -30.64 5.16
CA ALA A 255 11.55 -32.09 5.23
C ALA A 255 12.27 -32.75 4.04
N LEU A 256 12.01 -32.28 2.81
CA LEU A 256 12.68 -32.78 1.61
C LEU A 256 14.20 -32.57 1.65
N LEU A 257 14.64 -31.41 2.12
CA LEU A 257 16.07 -31.15 2.33
C LEU A 257 16.67 -32.14 3.33
N LYS A 258 15.99 -32.39 4.44
CA LYS A 258 16.48 -33.31 5.46
C LYS A 258 16.63 -34.74 4.91
N ASP A 259 15.65 -35.22 4.15
CA ASP A 259 15.72 -36.54 3.49
C ASP A 259 16.90 -36.62 2.50
N GLU A 260 17.15 -35.56 1.73
CA GLU A 260 18.29 -35.48 0.82
C GLU A 260 19.64 -35.45 1.58
N GLU A 261 19.72 -34.69 2.69
CA GLU A 261 20.89 -34.61 3.55
C GLU A 261 21.25 -35.99 4.15
N GLU A 262 20.25 -36.72 4.64
CA GLU A 262 20.41 -38.09 5.15
C GLU A 262 20.90 -39.05 4.07
N SER A 263 20.35 -38.95 2.85
CA SER A 263 20.78 -39.74 1.69
C SER A 263 22.23 -39.46 1.28
N LEU A 264 22.66 -38.19 1.28
CA LEU A 264 24.03 -37.79 0.96
C LEU A 264 25.02 -38.26 2.02
N ARG A 265 24.66 -38.12 3.30
CA ARG A 265 25.48 -38.62 4.42
C ARG A 265 25.64 -40.13 4.38
N ALA A 266 24.60 -40.87 4.04
CA ALA A 266 24.67 -42.32 3.85
C ALA A 266 25.64 -42.73 2.73
N GLN A 267 25.88 -41.84 1.76
CA GLN A 267 26.85 -42.02 0.67
C GLN A 267 28.25 -41.48 1.01
N GLY A 268 28.48 -41.01 2.24
CA GLY A 268 29.78 -40.50 2.71
C GLY A 268 30.07 -39.05 2.31
N PHE A 269 29.07 -38.30 1.84
CA PHE A 269 29.21 -36.87 1.53
C PHE A 269 28.65 -36.03 2.66
N ASP A 270 29.41 -35.02 3.10
CA ASP A 270 28.91 -34.00 4.02
C ASP A 270 28.51 -32.74 3.23
N PRO A 271 27.22 -32.52 2.99
CA PRO A 271 26.76 -31.37 2.21
C PRO A 271 26.87 -30.04 2.97
N ILE A 272 27.21 -30.06 4.27
CA ILE A 272 27.44 -28.84 5.06
C ILE A 272 28.83 -28.25 4.78
N ALA A 273 29.79 -29.06 4.32
CA ALA A 273 31.16 -28.65 4.07
C ALA A 273 31.37 -27.95 2.70
N VAL A 274 30.33 -27.78 1.89
CA VAL A 274 30.41 -27.11 0.58
C VAL A 274 30.64 -25.61 0.77
N SER A 275 31.67 -25.08 0.12
CA SER A 275 32.01 -23.65 0.16
C SER A 275 31.12 -22.80 -0.75
N ASP A 276 30.96 -21.52 -0.41
CA ASP A 276 30.23 -20.56 -1.24
C ASP A 276 30.84 -20.40 -2.65
N GLU A 277 32.15 -20.61 -2.79
CA GLU A 277 32.85 -20.57 -4.08
C GLU A 277 32.45 -21.76 -4.98
N GLN A 278 32.27 -22.95 -4.40
CA GLN A 278 31.77 -24.12 -5.13
C GLN A 278 30.31 -23.97 -5.56
N ILE A 279 29.50 -23.32 -4.72
CA ILE A 279 28.13 -22.94 -5.03
C ILE A 279 28.11 -21.98 -6.22
N ALA A 280 28.84 -20.86 -6.13
CA ALA A 280 28.89 -19.86 -7.21
C ALA A 280 29.39 -20.45 -8.54
N LEU A 281 30.37 -21.35 -8.50
CA LEU A 281 30.92 -22.00 -9.68
C LEU A 281 29.93 -22.99 -10.32
N TYR A 282 29.10 -23.66 -9.50
CA TYR A 282 28.00 -24.49 -9.98
C TYR A 282 26.90 -23.64 -10.62
N GLU A 283 26.48 -22.55 -9.98
CA GLU A 283 25.50 -21.57 -10.48
C GLU A 283 25.95 -20.99 -11.83
N ALA A 284 27.22 -20.59 -11.95
CA ALA A 284 27.78 -20.08 -13.20
C ALA A 284 27.77 -21.13 -14.31
N ARG A 285 28.02 -22.40 -13.97
CA ARG A 285 28.03 -23.51 -14.92
C ARG A 285 26.62 -23.88 -15.39
N THR A 286 25.64 -23.91 -14.50
CA THR A 286 24.24 -24.16 -14.86
C THR A 286 23.67 -23.01 -15.69
N ALA A 287 23.92 -21.76 -15.29
CA ALA A 287 23.51 -20.58 -16.04
C ALA A 287 24.13 -20.54 -17.45
N LEU A 288 25.40 -20.95 -17.60
CA LEU A 288 26.05 -21.06 -18.91
C LEU A 288 25.39 -22.15 -19.78
N ALA A 289 25.10 -23.32 -19.19
CA ALA A 289 24.43 -24.42 -19.90
C ALA A 289 23.01 -24.03 -20.35
N ASP A 290 22.26 -23.30 -19.52
CA ASP A 290 20.94 -22.77 -19.87
C ASP A 290 21.01 -21.68 -20.94
N ALA A 291 22.03 -20.81 -20.89
CA ALA A 291 22.29 -19.80 -21.91
C ALA A 291 22.65 -20.44 -23.27
N GLU A 292 23.43 -21.51 -23.27
CA GLU A 292 23.77 -22.28 -24.48
C GLU A 292 22.54 -23.00 -25.06
N SER A 293 21.74 -23.64 -24.20
CA SER A 293 20.48 -24.30 -24.59
C SER A 293 19.45 -23.31 -25.19
N THR A 294 19.31 -22.13 -24.58
CA THR A 294 18.42 -21.07 -25.09
C THR A 294 18.94 -20.45 -26.40
N ARG A 295 20.27 -20.39 -26.59
CA ARG A 295 20.88 -19.96 -27.85
C ARG A 295 20.66 -20.99 -28.97
N ASP A 296 20.80 -22.27 -28.67
CA ASP A 296 20.56 -23.35 -29.63
C ASP A 296 19.09 -23.47 -30.05
N THR A 297 18.16 -23.27 -29.12
CA THR A 297 16.72 -23.25 -29.43
C THR A 297 16.34 -22.02 -30.28
N ARG A 298 16.95 -20.85 -30.04
CA ARG A 298 16.81 -19.68 -30.93
C ARG A 298 17.38 -19.94 -32.32
N HIS A 299 18.58 -20.50 -32.43
CA HIS A 299 19.17 -20.83 -33.73
C HIS A 299 18.40 -21.92 -34.49
N ARG A 300 17.79 -22.89 -33.79
CA ARG A 300 16.87 -23.86 -34.42
C ARG A 300 15.60 -23.18 -34.95
N LYS A 301 15.03 -22.23 -34.20
CA LYS A 301 13.85 -21.46 -34.62
C LYS A 301 14.16 -20.55 -35.82
N GLU A 302 15.33 -19.91 -35.82
CA GLU A 302 15.82 -19.10 -36.95
C GLU A 302 16.08 -19.94 -38.21
N ARG A 303 16.70 -21.11 -38.08
CA ARG A 303 16.89 -22.05 -39.20
C ARG A 303 15.56 -22.58 -39.73
N GLY A 304 14.60 -22.89 -38.86
CA GLY A 304 13.24 -23.27 -39.25
C GLY A 304 12.54 -22.17 -40.06
N ASN A 305 12.64 -20.92 -39.62
CA ASN A 305 12.09 -19.77 -40.34
C ASN A 305 12.80 -19.54 -41.69
N MET A 306 14.12 -19.69 -41.77
CA MET A 306 14.88 -19.57 -43.02
C MET A 306 14.47 -20.63 -44.05
N ILE A 307 14.23 -21.87 -43.62
CA ILE A 307 13.74 -22.95 -44.49
C ILE A 307 12.32 -22.63 -44.99
N LEU A 308 11.46 -22.08 -44.13
CA LEU A 308 10.09 -21.74 -44.47
C LEU A 308 10.03 -20.56 -45.46
N ILE A 309 10.91 -19.56 -45.29
CA ILE A 309 11.09 -18.46 -46.24
C ILE A 309 11.63 -18.97 -47.59
N ALA A 310 12.63 -19.86 -47.57
CA ALA A 310 13.16 -20.46 -48.80
C ALA A 310 12.09 -21.26 -49.56
N LEU A 311 11.25 -22.03 -48.86
CA LEU A 311 10.13 -22.75 -49.45
C LEU A 311 9.08 -21.82 -50.04
N LEU A 312 8.75 -20.71 -49.37
CA LEU A 312 7.82 -19.71 -49.90
C LEU A 312 8.37 -19.02 -51.16
N ILE A 313 9.67 -18.73 -51.21
CA ILE A 313 10.32 -18.17 -52.41
C ILE A 313 10.24 -19.16 -53.57
N VAL A 314 10.56 -20.44 -53.32
CA VAL A 314 10.48 -21.50 -54.36
C VAL A 314 9.04 -21.65 -54.87
N LEU A 315 8.04 -21.67 -53.98
CA LEU A 315 6.62 -21.73 -54.36
C LEU A 315 6.20 -20.49 -55.17
N ALA A 316 6.64 -19.29 -54.80
CA ALA A 316 6.35 -18.07 -55.53
C ALA A 316 6.96 -18.09 -56.94
N VAL A 317 8.19 -18.59 -57.09
CA VAL A 317 8.84 -18.75 -58.40
C VAL A 317 8.11 -19.78 -59.25
N ILE A 318 7.68 -20.92 -58.69
CA ILE A 318 6.90 -21.92 -59.42
C ILE A 318 5.56 -21.34 -59.88
N ALA A 319 4.84 -20.62 -59.01
CA ALA A 319 3.58 -19.98 -59.36
C ALA A 319 3.75 -18.95 -60.49
N LEU A 320 4.84 -18.19 -60.49
CA LEU A 320 5.16 -17.21 -61.53
C LEU A 320 5.50 -17.88 -62.87
N VAL A 321 6.21 -19.00 -62.86
CA VAL A 321 6.50 -19.80 -64.07
C VAL A 321 5.22 -20.41 -64.63
N VAL A 322 4.32 -20.92 -63.78
CA VAL A 322 3.01 -21.45 -64.23
C VAL A 322 2.13 -20.35 -64.80
N ALA A 323 2.18 -19.13 -64.28
CA ALA A 323 1.40 -18.01 -64.81
C ALA A 323 1.92 -17.46 -66.15
N LEU A 324 3.17 -17.78 -66.53
CA LEU A 324 3.80 -17.37 -67.79
C LEU A 324 3.66 -18.41 -68.91
N LEU A 325 3.20 -19.63 -68.60
CA LEU A 325 2.91 -20.71 -69.54
C LEU A 325 1.42 -20.72 -69.91
#